data_AF-A0A8T5FB75-F1
#
_entry.id   AF-A0A8T5FB75-F1
#
_cell.length_a   1.000
_cell.length_b   1.000
_cell.length_c   1.000
_cell.angle_alpha   90.00
_cell.angle_beta   90.00
_cell.angle_gamma   90.00
#
_symmetry.space_group_name_H-M   'P 1'
#
loop_
_entity.id
_entity.type
_entity.pdbx_description
1 polymer ?
#
loop_
_entity_poly.entity_id
_entity_poly.type
_entity_poly.pdbx_seq_one_letter_code
_entity_poly.pdbx_strand_id
1 'polypeptide(L)'
;MSKQNTESFDTYNTCANEIKNKILKEGIWKPYTNRIKNLLLCQDKFWELYNTESNLEHKRVVLEDLVNLQSIISDWYKSSKKIIEFETTGACQ
;
A
#
# COMPACT_ATOMS: atom_id res chain seq x y z
N MET A 1 4.36 26.15 -23.52
CA MET A 1 4.34 25.71 -22.10
C MET A 1 3.13 24.80 -21.91
N SER A 2 3.38 23.53 -21.58
CA SER A 2 2.36 22.49 -21.47
C SER A 2 1.51 22.68 -20.20
N LYS A 3 0.18 22.60 -20.35
CA LYS A 3 -0.77 22.64 -19.24
C LYS A 3 -0.58 21.39 -18.38
N GLN A 4 -0.09 21.54 -17.16
CA GLN A 4 -0.10 20.47 -16.17
C GLN A 4 -1.56 20.23 -15.75
N ASN A 5 -2.18 19.18 -16.29
CA ASN A 5 -3.42 18.62 -15.75
C ASN A 5 -3.09 17.98 -14.40
N THR A 6 -3.22 18.74 -13.33
CA THR A 6 -3.35 18.22 -11.96
C THR A 6 -4.74 17.62 -11.81
N GLU A 7 -4.94 16.41 -12.34
CA GLU A 7 -6.07 15.57 -11.93
C GLU A 7 -5.81 15.13 -10.47
N SER A 8 -6.30 15.94 -9.53
CA SER A 8 -6.52 15.50 -8.15
C SER A 8 -7.54 14.36 -8.20
N PHE A 9 -7.06 13.12 -8.16
CA PHE A 9 -7.93 11.94 -8.10
C PHE A 9 -8.39 11.78 -6.65
N ASP A 10 -9.37 12.59 -6.24
CA ASP A 10 -10.07 12.48 -4.95
C ASP A 10 -10.93 11.21 -4.94
N THR A 11 -10.32 10.07 -4.60
CA THR A 11 -11.03 8.79 -4.43
C THR A 11 -11.61 8.57 -3.04
N TYR A 12 -11.54 9.56 -2.16
CA TYR A 12 -12.03 9.39 -0.78
C TYR A 12 -13.56 9.20 -0.70
N ASN A 13 -14.31 9.52 -1.77
CA ASN A 13 -15.78 9.46 -1.82
C ASN A 13 -16.38 8.62 -2.97
N THR A 14 -15.60 7.81 -3.69
CA THR A 14 -16.12 7.06 -4.85
C THR A 14 -16.77 5.73 -4.42
N CYS A 15 -18.00 5.47 -4.87
CA CYS A 15 -18.75 4.26 -4.52
C CYS A 15 -18.08 3.00 -5.10
N ALA A 16 -18.13 1.87 -4.37
CA ALA A 16 -17.51 0.59 -4.76
C ALA A 16 -17.94 0.11 -6.16
N ASN A 17 -19.18 0.38 -6.58
CA ASN A 17 -19.68 0.03 -7.91
C ASN A 17 -19.06 0.88 -9.02
N GLU A 18 -18.79 2.16 -8.77
CA GLU A 18 -18.13 3.05 -9.73
C GLU A 18 -16.67 2.66 -9.90
N ILE A 19 -16.00 2.28 -8.81
CA ILE A 19 -14.64 1.74 -8.81
C ILE A 19 -14.60 0.44 -9.63
N LYS A 20 -15.51 -0.51 -9.38
CA LYS A 20 -15.61 -1.78 -10.12
C LYS A 20 -15.81 -1.56 -11.62
N ASN A 21 -16.72 -0.66 -11.99
CA ASN A 21 -17.00 -0.33 -13.40
C ASN A 21 -15.79 0.33 -14.08
N LYS A 22 -15.06 1.19 -13.36
CA LYS A 22 -13.85 1.84 -13.88
C LYS A 22 -12.71 0.84 -14.10
N ILE A 23 -12.56 -0.14 -13.21
CA ILE A 23 -11.59 -1.24 -13.37
C ILE A 23 -11.94 -2.13 -14.56
N LEU A 24 -13.21 -2.50 -14.72
CA LEU A 24 -13.66 -3.32 -15.85
C LEU A 24 -13.48 -2.61 -17.19
N LYS A 25 -13.59 -1.28 -17.21
CA LYS A 25 -13.50 -0.45 -18.43
C LYS A 25 -12.07 -0.03 -18.79
N GLU A 26 -11.27 0.38 -17.79
CA GLU A 26 -9.92 0.91 -18.00
C GLU A 26 -8.82 -0.14 -17.73
N GLY A 27 -9.17 -1.30 -17.16
CA GLY A 27 -8.24 -2.37 -16.81
C GLY A 27 -7.28 -2.04 -15.66
N ILE A 28 -7.33 -0.82 -15.09
CA ILE A 28 -6.34 -0.32 -14.13
C ILE A 28 -7.01 0.55 -13.06
N TRP A 29 -6.84 0.19 -11.79
CA TRP A 29 -7.22 1.06 -10.67
C TRP A 29 -6.04 1.97 -10.28
N LYS A 30 -5.93 3.15 -10.92
CA LYS A 30 -4.80 4.09 -10.74
C LYS A 30 -4.38 4.31 -9.26
N PRO A 31 -5.28 4.60 -8.31
CA PRO A 31 -4.95 4.65 -6.87
C PRO A 31 -4.25 3.42 -6.30
N TYR A 32 -4.76 2.21 -6.59
CA TYR A 32 -4.13 0.96 -6.15
C TYR A 32 -2.78 0.74 -6.83
N THR A 33 -2.67 1.06 -8.13
CA THR A 33 -1.41 0.97 -8.86
C THR A 33 -0.36 1.94 -8.32
N ASN A 34 -0.77 3.15 -7.91
CA ASN A 34 0.13 4.14 -7.30
C ASN A 34 0.60 3.71 -5.91
N ARG A 35 -0.29 3.13 -5.09
CA ARG A 35 0.08 2.61 -3.78
C ARG A 35 1.12 1.49 -3.89
N ILE A 36 0.93 0.56 -4.83
CA ILE A 36 1.90 -0.50 -5.11
C ILE A 36 3.23 0.08 -5.63
N LYS A 37 3.18 1.02 -6.57
CA LYS A 37 4.38 1.71 -7.07
C LYS A 37 5.16 2.41 -5.96
N ASN A 38 4.49 3.09 -5.04
CA ASN A 38 5.13 3.74 -3.91
C ASN A 38 5.79 2.72 -2.97
N LEU A 39 5.16 1.58 -2.72
CA LEU A 39 5.76 0.49 -1.94
C LEU A 39 7.04 -0.05 -2.60
N LEU A 40 7.02 -0.24 -3.93
CA LEU A 40 8.21 -0.65 -4.68
C LEU A 40 9.34 0.39 -4.59
N LEU A 41 9.02 1.68 -4.71
CA LEU A 41 10.01 2.76 -4.55
C LEU A 41 10.61 2.79 -3.13
N CYS A 42 9.80 2.55 -2.10
CA CYS A 42 10.30 2.43 -0.73
C CYS A 42 11.25 1.24 -0.58
N GLN A 43 10.94 0.10 -1.19
CA GLN A 43 11.81 -1.08 -1.21
C GLN A 43 13.14 -0.79 -1.91
N ASP A 44 13.11 -0.14 -3.07
CA ASP A 44 14.32 0.23 -3.81
C ASP A 44 15.21 1.16 -2.98
N LYS A 45 14.59 2.19 -2.34
CA LYS A 45 15.33 3.13 -1.51
C LYS A 45 15.92 2.47 -0.26
N PHE A 46 15.20 1.52 0.34
CA PHE A 46 15.72 0.72 1.44
C PHE A 46 17.00 0.00 1.02
N TRP A 47 16.99 -0.71 -0.11
CA TRP A 47 18.16 -1.46 -0.57
C TRP A 47 19.33 -0.55 -0.95
N GLU A 48 19.06 0.61 -1.55
CA GLU A 48 20.08 1.61 -1.82
C GLU A 48 20.83 2.01 -0.55
N LEU A 49 20.09 2.39 0.50
CA LEU A 49 20.64 2.80 1.80
C LEU A 49 21.34 1.63 2.52
N TYR A 50 20.74 0.45 2.49
CA TYR A 50 21.31 -0.76 3.07
C TYR A 50 22.65 -1.15 2.42
N ASN A 51 22.76 -0.96 1.11
CA ASN A 51 23.99 -1.25 0.37
C ASN A 51 25.08 -0.20 0.62
N THR A 52 24.70 1.06 0.91
CA THR A 52 25.65 2.11 1.25
C THR A 52 26.18 2.02 2.68
N GLU A 53 25.44 1.38 3.60
CA GLU A 53 25.97 1.06 4.93
C GLU A 53 27.21 0.17 4.81
N SER A 54 28.22 0.43 5.63
CA SER A 54 29.51 -0.29 5.63
C SER A 54 29.67 -1.16 6.88
N ASN A 55 28.98 -0.81 7.97
CA ASN A 55 28.98 -1.56 9.21
C ASN A 55 28.08 -2.80 9.10
N LEU A 56 28.70 -3.97 9.11
CA LEU A 56 28.01 -5.25 8.98
C LEU A 56 27.09 -5.58 10.17
N GLU A 57 27.42 -5.11 11.37
CA GLU A 57 26.58 -5.33 12.54
C GLU A 57 25.29 -4.51 12.44
N HIS A 58 25.39 -3.25 12.04
CA HIS A 58 24.22 -2.43 11.76
C HIS A 58 23.35 -3.03 10.64
N LYS A 59 23.97 -3.54 9.56
CA LYS A 59 23.23 -4.26 8.51
C LYS A 59 22.47 -5.46 9.04
N ARG A 60 23.04 -6.21 9.98
CA ARG A 60 22.36 -7.35 10.60
C ARG A 60 21.15 -6.88 11.40
N VAL A 61 21.33 -5.89 12.28
CA VAL A 61 20.25 -5.34 13.10
C VAL A 61 19.09 -4.84 12.24
N VAL A 62 19.37 -4.12 11.16
CA VAL A 62 18.35 -3.62 10.23
C VAL A 62 17.54 -4.76 9.59
N LEU A 63 18.19 -5.89 9.25
CA LEU A 63 17.46 -7.07 8.73
C LEU A 63 16.61 -7.73 9.82
N GLU A 64 17.13 -7.85 11.04
CA GLU A 64 16.40 -8.41 12.16
C GLU A 64 15.15 -7.57 12.49
N ASP A 65 15.28 -6.24 12.49
CA ASP A 65 14.16 -5.32 12.67
C ASP A 65 13.07 -5.51 11.61
N LEU A 66 13.46 -5.69 10.33
CA LEU A 66 12.50 -5.98 9.26
C LEU A 66 11.75 -7.29 9.47
N VAL A 67 12.45 -8.35 9.89
CA VAL A 67 11.82 -9.65 10.21
C VAL A 67 10.88 -9.50 11.40
N ASN A 68 11.29 -8.78 12.43
CA ASN A 68 10.48 -8.54 13.63
C ASN A 68 9.18 -7.79 13.30
N LEU A 69 9.22 -6.83 12.37
CA LEU A 69 8.04 -6.10 11.88
C LEU A 69 7.03 -6.99 11.14
N GLN A 70 7.44 -8.13 10.57
CA GLN A 70 6.55 -8.99 9.78
C GLN A 70 5.35 -9.49 10.60
N SER A 71 5.59 -9.89 11.86
CA SER A 71 4.53 -10.38 12.74
C SER A 71 3.50 -9.29 13.05
N ILE A 72 3.97 -8.08 13.37
CA ILE A 72 3.14 -6.91 13.65
C ILE A 72 2.27 -6.56 12.44
N ILE A 73 2.86 -6.49 11.24
CA ILE A 73 2.14 -6.20 10.00
C ILE A 73 1.08 -7.28 9.72
N SER A 74 1.41 -8.56 9.93
CA SER A 74 0.46 -9.66 9.79
C SER A 74 -0.74 -9.51 10.73
N ASP A 75 -0.49 -9.17 11.99
CA ASP A 75 -1.56 -9.04 12.98
C ASP A 75 -2.45 -7.82 12.72
N TRP A 76 -1.87 -6.71 12.25
CA TRP A 76 -2.63 -5.56 11.77
C TRP A 76 -3.51 -5.96 10.59
N TYR A 77 -2.97 -6.65 9.59
CA TYR A 77 -3.75 -7.11 8.44
C TYR A 77 -4.93 -8.01 8.87
N LYS A 78 -4.68 -9.01 9.72
CA LYS A 78 -5.73 -9.91 10.23
C LYS A 78 -6.82 -9.14 10.97
N SER A 79 -6.43 -8.19 11.82
CA SER A 79 -7.36 -7.40 12.62
C SER A 79 -8.20 -6.47 11.75
N SER A 80 -7.59 -5.76 10.81
CA SER A 80 -8.30 -4.92 9.85
C SER A 80 -9.25 -5.72 8.97
N LYS A 81 -8.85 -6.91 8.52
CA LYS A 81 -9.72 -7.79 7.71
C LYS A 81 -10.97 -8.22 8.48
N LYS A 82 -10.83 -8.60 9.76
CA LYS A 82 -11.98 -8.95 10.61
C LYS A 82 -12.97 -7.78 10.76
N ILE A 83 -12.48 -6.56 10.89
CA ILE A 83 -13.33 -5.36 10.98
C ILE A 83 -14.13 -5.19 9.69
N ILE A 84 -13.46 -5.26 8.54
CA ILE A 84 -14.11 -5.16 7.22
C ILE A 84 -15.19 -6.25 7.06
N GLU A 85 -14.85 -7.50 7.40
CA GLU A 85 -15.78 -8.63 7.34
C GLU A 85 -17.00 -8.39 8.24
N PHE A 86 -16.79 -7.95 9.48
CA PHE A 86 -17.87 -7.62 10.42
C PHE A 86 -18.79 -6.52 9.89
N GLU A 87 -18.23 -5.41 9.39
CA GLU A 87 -19.00 -4.30 8.80
C GLU A 87 -19.82 -4.75 7.58
N THR A 88 -19.27 -5.62 6.73
CA THR A 88 -20.00 -6.16 5.58
C THR A 88 -21.12 -7.12 5.95
N THR A 89 -21.01 -7.85 7.06
CA THR A 89 -22.07 -8.72 7.57
C THR A 89 -23.14 -8.00 8.40
N GLY A 90 -22.82 -6.85 9.00
CA GLY A 90 -23.73 -6.06 9.84
C GLY A 90 -24.59 -5.04 9.09
N ALA A 91 -24.27 -4.71 7.82
CA ALA A 91 -24.98 -3.69 7.03
C ALA A 91 -26.30 -4.15 6.37
N CYS A 92 -26.86 -5.28 6.79
CA CYS A 92 -28.20 -5.74 6.41
C CYS A 92 -28.91 -6.38 7.61
N GLN A 93 -29.35 -5.55 8.55
CA GLN A 93 -30.53 -5.79 9.39
C GLN A 93 -31.29 -4.49 9.58
#